data_AF-A0A7X0D9A2-F1
#
_entry.id   AF-A0A7X0D9A2-F1
#
_cell.length_a   1.000
_cell.length_b   1.000
_cell.length_c   1.000
_cell.angle_alpha   90.00
_cell.angle_beta   90.00
_cell.angle_gamma   90.00
#
_symmetry.space_group_name_H-M   'P 1'
#
loop_
_entity.id
_entity.type
_entity.pdbx_description
1 polymer ?
#
loop_
_entity_poly.entity_id
_entity_poly.type
_entity_poly.pdbx_seq_one_letter_code
_entity_poly.pdbx_strand_id
1 'polypeptide(L)'
;MIKQFIANSGILIAGFYLISKFFPLNIHKQSPFYMRLLAGAFCGLLSIVLMLFSIPLGHGVIADLRHIPLIVVSYYGGMPSALAAGIIMGAGRFLFGNMFASLVSFFISLAIAIGCGLISRWMKRNIAVTTFWMNAYSMCFISFALFINIPDRYIYTETLVIFWPISIIATYIAANICKDIRQSKDLLQHYKAWATTDFLTGLYNVRQFHTVLNEKMAQVKQQNNCLALILFDIDRFKSVNDVYGHDGGDVILRHLGELIRSLVPKNGLAFRNGGEEFSILLISCEHEAVTFAEHVRTTIERYPFVVQKQTVHITVSIGISLFPTLATNETELFKQADIALYEAKQQGRNRTVVYKGTLA
;
A
#
# COMPACT_ATOMS: atom_id res chain seq x y z
N MET A 1 -8.27 0.97 40.23
CA MET A 1 -9.13 1.10 39.02
C MET A 1 -8.52 1.99 37.92
N ILE A 2 -8.35 3.31 38.12
CA ILE A 2 -7.89 4.24 37.06
C ILE A 2 -6.52 3.86 36.45
N LYS A 3 -5.51 3.54 37.27
CA LYS A 3 -4.18 3.14 36.78
C LYS A 3 -4.23 1.92 35.84
N GLN A 4 -5.09 0.95 36.15
CA GLN A 4 -5.27 -0.25 35.32
C GLN A 4 -5.99 0.09 34.01
N PHE A 5 -6.95 1.02 34.01
CA PHE A 5 -7.57 1.50 32.77
C PHE A 5 -6.59 2.24 31.85
N ILE A 6 -5.65 3.00 32.43
CA ILE A 6 -4.58 3.65 31.65
C ILE A 6 -3.68 2.58 31.02
N ALA A 7 -3.28 1.56 31.78
CA ALA A 7 -2.50 0.44 31.25
C ALA A 7 -3.25 -0.30 30.13
N ASN A 8 -4.54 -0.61 30.35
CA ASN A 8 -5.40 -1.27 29.36
C ASN A 8 -5.53 -0.43 28.07
N SER A 9 -5.69 0.90 28.20
CA SER A 9 -5.73 1.83 27.06
C SER A 9 -4.39 1.90 26.32
N GLY A 10 -3.26 1.86 27.05
CA GLY A 10 -1.93 1.82 26.44
C GLY A 10 -1.72 0.54 25.61
N ILE A 11 -2.12 -0.62 26.14
CA ILE A 11 -2.07 -1.90 25.43
C ILE A 11 -2.99 -1.90 24.21
N LEU A 12 -4.18 -1.31 24.32
CA LEU A 12 -5.12 -1.17 23.21
C LEU A 12 -4.48 -0.40 22.05
N ILE A 13 -3.87 0.76 22.33
CA ILE A 13 -3.22 1.61 21.32
C ILE A 13 -2.01 0.89 20.71
N ALA A 14 -1.14 0.31 21.53
CA ALA A 14 0.02 -0.45 21.07
C ALA A 14 -0.41 -1.66 20.21
N GLY A 15 -1.48 -2.34 20.60
CA GLY A 15 -2.06 -3.46 19.88
C GLY A 15 -2.56 -3.07 18.49
N PHE A 16 -3.29 -1.95 18.36
CA PHE A 16 -3.70 -1.46 17.04
C PHE A 16 -2.51 -1.10 16.15
N TYR A 17 -1.46 -0.50 16.72
CA TYR A 17 -0.23 -0.21 15.98
C TYR A 17 0.47 -1.50 15.51
N LEU A 18 0.60 -2.51 16.38
CA LEU A 18 1.21 -3.80 16.00
C LEU A 18 0.39 -4.53 14.94
N ILE A 19 -0.93 -4.62 15.11
CA ILE A 19 -1.83 -5.19 14.09
C ILE A 19 -1.64 -4.46 12.76
N SER A 20 -1.44 -3.14 12.78
CA SER A 20 -1.16 -2.38 11.57
C SER A 20 0.12 -2.82 10.87
N LYS A 21 1.16 -3.25 11.58
CA LYS A 21 2.43 -3.65 10.95
C LYS A 21 2.30 -4.99 10.23
N PHE A 22 1.58 -5.93 10.82
CA PHE A 22 1.41 -7.28 10.27
C PHE A 22 0.25 -7.40 9.28
N PHE A 23 -0.72 -6.51 9.34
CA PHE A 23 -1.91 -6.57 8.50
C PHE A 23 -2.16 -5.23 7.78
N PRO A 24 -2.45 -5.22 6.47
CA PRO A 24 -2.84 -4.00 5.77
C PRO A 24 -4.14 -3.48 6.37
N LEU A 25 -4.03 -2.41 7.18
CA LEU A 25 -5.17 -1.69 7.77
C LEU A 25 -6.16 -1.17 6.72
N ASN A 26 -5.85 -1.26 5.43
CA ASN A 26 -6.70 -0.89 4.29
C ASN A 26 -7.78 -1.95 4.00
N ILE A 27 -8.40 -2.48 5.05
CA ILE A 27 -9.58 -3.35 4.92
C ILE A 27 -10.80 -2.49 4.66
N HIS A 28 -11.43 -2.72 3.55
CA HIS A 28 -12.71 -2.12 3.26
C HIS A 28 -13.79 -3.20 3.34
N LYS A 29 -15.05 -2.78 3.41
CA LYS A 29 -16.19 -3.71 3.36
C LYS A 29 -16.23 -4.53 2.05
N GLN A 30 -15.51 -4.08 1.02
CA GLN A 30 -15.31 -4.73 -0.28
C GLN A 30 -14.10 -5.69 -0.32
N SER A 31 -13.24 -5.69 0.70
CA SER A 31 -12.09 -6.58 0.75
C SER A 31 -12.53 -8.05 0.72
N PRO A 32 -11.68 -8.96 0.21
CA PRO A 32 -11.95 -10.39 0.20
C PRO A 32 -12.41 -10.91 1.56
N PHE A 33 -13.35 -11.86 1.54
CA PHE A 33 -13.99 -12.38 2.76
C PHE A 33 -12.95 -12.91 3.78
N TYR A 34 -11.94 -13.65 3.34
CA TYR A 34 -10.89 -14.18 4.22
C TYR A 34 -10.08 -13.08 4.91
N MET A 35 -9.77 -11.97 4.23
CA MET A 35 -9.04 -10.84 4.83
C MET A 35 -9.85 -10.18 5.95
N ARG A 36 -11.17 -10.10 5.77
CA ARG A 36 -12.10 -9.55 6.77
C ARG A 36 -12.17 -10.45 7.99
N LEU A 37 -12.23 -11.77 7.82
CA LEU A 37 -12.17 -12.73 8.92
C LEU A 37 -10.84 -12.63 9.68
N LEU A 38 -9.71 -12.60 8.97
CA LEU A 38 -8.38 -12.56 9.57
C LEU A 38 -8.19 -11.31 10.44
N ALA A 39 -8.66 -10.15 9.99
CA ALA A 39 -8.59 -8.94 10.79
C ALA A 39 -9.51 -8.95 12.02
N GLY A 40 -10.70 -9.55 11.89
CA GLY A 40 -11.54 -9.86 13.03
C GLY A 40 -10.80 -10.76 14.03
N ALA A 41 -10.06 -11.76 13.54
CA ALA A 41 -9.28 -12.64 14.39
C ALA A 41 -8.15 -11.92 15.14
N PHE A 42 -7.36 -11.08 14.47
CA PHE A 42 -6.33 -10.28 15.15
C PHE A 42 -6.91 -9.32 16.20
N CYS A 43 -8.04 -8.67 15.91
CA CYS A 43 -8.70 -7.81 16.89
C CYS A 43 -9.31 -8.61 18.05
N GLY A 44 -9.84 -9.81 17.80
CA GLY A 44 -10.30 -10.74 18.83
C GLY A 44 -9.15 -11.22 19.72
N LEU A 45 -7.98 -11.52 19.14
CA LEU A 45 -6.78 -11.85 19.91
C LEU A 45 -6.31 -10.68 20.77
N LEU A 46 -6.33 -9.46 20.24
CA LEU A 46 -6.06 -8.25 21.03
C LEU A 46 -7.05 -8.10 22.19
N SER A 47 -8.34 -8.40 21.96
CA SER A 47 -9.34 -8.43 23.04
C SER A 47 -8.96 -9.41 24.15
N ILE A 48 -8.41 -10.60 23.84
CA ILE A 48 -7.92 -11.57 24.83
C ILE A 48 -6.71 -11.01 25.60
N VAL A 49 -5.77 -10.36 24.90
CA VAL A 49 -4.61 -9.72 25.56
C VAL A 49 -5.09 -8.65 26.55
N LEU A 50 -6.11 -7.86 26.21
CA LEU A 50 -6.68 -6.86 27.13
C LEU A 50 -7.32 -7.48 28.38
N MET A 51 -7.78 -8.74 28.33
CA MET A 51 -8.31 -9.45 29.51
C MET A 51 -7.21 -9.82 30.50
N LEU A 52 -5.98 -10.07 30.03
CA LEU A 52 -4.82 -10.36 30.90
C LEU A 52 -4.49 -9.17 31.83
N PHE A 53 -4.81 -7.96 31.39
CA PHE A 53 -4.57 -6.72 32.12
C PHE A 53 -5.88 -6.08 32.59
N SER A 54 -6.86 -6.92 32.93
CA SER A 54 -8.19 -6.51 33.39
C SER A 54 -8.21 -6.13 34.87
N ILE A 55 -9.31 -5.49 35.27
CA ILE A 55 -9.57 -5.10 36.65
C ILE A 55 -10.46 -6.18 37.26
N PRO A 56 -9.99 -6.93 38.27
CA PRO A 56 -10.82 -7.90 38.97
C PRO A 56 -11.84 -7.18 39.84
N LEU A 57 -13.12 -7.54 39.71
CA LEU A 57 -14.24 -6.98 40.48
C LEU A 57 -14.78 -7.96 41.54
N GLY A 58 -14.08 -9.07 41.77
CA GLY A 58 -14.49 -10.14 42.68
C GLY A 58 -15.23 -11.28 41.98
N HIS A 59 -15.27 -12.45 42.62
CA HIS A 59 -15.94 -13.67 42.12
C HIS A 59 -15.63 -14.04 40.66
N GLY A 60 -14.41 -13.78 40.19
CA GLY A 60 -14.00 -14.05 38.81
C GLY A 60 -14.66 -13.15 37.77
N VAL A 61 -15.27 -12.02 38.16
CA VAL A 61 -15.75 -10.97 37.26
C VAL A 61 -14.62 -9.99 36.98
N ILE A 62 -14.49 -9.58 35.72
CA ILE A 62 -13.42 -8.68 35.26
C ILE A 62 -13.99 -7.56 34.39
N ALA A 63 -13.38 -6.37 34.47
CA ALA A 63 -13.69 -5.23 33.61
C ALA A 63 -12.43 -4.73 32.89
N ASP A 64 -12.57 -4.44 31.59
CA ASP A 64 -11.51 -3.99 30.69
C ASP A 64 -12.12 -3.42 29.39
N LEU A 65 -11.28 -2.93 28.47
CA LEU A 65 -11.70 -2.26 27.24
C LEU A 65 -11.75 -3.19 26.02
N ARG A 66 -11.93 -4.51 26.21
CA ARG A 66 -11.88 -5.52 25.12
C ARG A 66 -12.88 -5.33 23.99
N HIS A 67 -13.96 -4.58 24.19
CA HIS A 67 -14.98 -4.34 23.15
C HIS A 67 -14.53 -3.32 22.11
N ILE A 68 -13.52 -2.49 22.42
CA ILE A 68 -13.05 -1.45 21.51
C ILE A 68 -12.40 -2.01 20.23
N PRO A 69 -11.51 -3.04 20.28
CA PRO A 69 -11.03 -3.73 19.09
C PRO A 69 -12.16 -4.23 18.17
N LEU A 70 -13.21 -4.80 18.76
CA LEU A 70 -14.38 -5.26 18.03
C LEU A 70 -15.12 -4.09 17.36
N ILE A 71 -15.33 -2.97 18.06
CA ILE A 71 -15.98 -1.76 17.49
C ILE A 71 -15.19 -1.26 16.28
N VAL A 72 -13.87 -1.08 16.42
CA VAL A 72 -13.01 -0.56 15.35
C VAL A 72 -13.02 -1.50 14.14
N VAL A 73 -12.85 -2.81 14.35
CA VAL A 73 -12.84 -3.77 13.23
C VAL A 73 -14.22 -3.91 12.58
N SER A 74 -15.31 -3.71 13.33
CA SER A 74 -16.68 -3.69 12.80
C SER A 74 -16.92 -2.52 11.86
N TYR A 75 -16.35 -1.34 12.16
CA TYR A 75 -16.44 -0.17 11.29
C TYR A 75 -15.77 -0.41 9.93
N TYR A 76 -14.53 -0.91 9.94
CA TYR A 76 -13.73 -1.11 8.72
C TYR A 76 -14.09 -2.39 7.96
N GLY A 77 -14.20 -3.52 8.66
CA GLY A 77 -14.41 -4.85 8.07
C GLY A 77 -15.87 -5.30 8.01
N GLY A 78 -16.79 -4.60 8.69
CA GLY A 78 -18.22 -4.94 8.71
C GLY A 78 -18.53 -6.23 9.46
N MET A 79 -19.70 -6.83 9.16
CA MET A 79 -20.24 -7.98 9.90
C MET A 79 -19.29 -9.20 10.03
N PRO A 80 -18.61 -9.68 8.98
CA PRO A 80 -17.72 -10.84 9.10
C PRO A 80 -16.58 -10.61 10.09
N SER A 81 -15.98 -9.41 10.08
CA SER A 81 -14.92 -9.06 11.03
C SER A 81 -15.47 -8.90 12.44
N ALA A 82 -16.66 -8.33 12.58
CA ALA A 82 -17.34 -8.18 13.86
C ALA A 82 -17.61 -9.55 14.51
N LEU A 83 -18.16 -10.49 13.76
CA LEU A 83 -18.46 -11.84 14.23
C LEU A 83 -17.20 -12.63 14.56
N ALA A 84 -16.17 -12.58 13.71
CA ALA A 84 -14.89 -13.24 13.99
C ALA A 84 -14.25 -12.71 15.28
N ALA A 85 -14.21 -11.38 15.45
CA ALA A 85 -13.71 -10.76 16.68
C ALA A 85 -14.55 -11.13 17.90
N GLY A 86 -15.89 -11.08 17.78
CA GLY A 86 -16.83 -11.40 18.86
C GLY A 86 -16.74 -12.85 19.33
N ILE A 87 -16.61 -13.80 18.40
CA ILE A 87 -16.45 -15.23 18.73
C ILE A 87 -15.14 -15.46 19.46
N ILE A 88 -14.02 -14.92 18.96
CA ILE A 88 -12.70 -15.09 19.60
C ILE A 88 -12.65 -14.39 20.95
N MET A 89 -13.19 -13.17 21.04
CA MET A 89 -13.31 -12.43 22.31
C MET A 89 -14.15 -13.20 23.34
N GLY A 90 -15.30 -13.73 22.94
CA GLY A 90 -16.17 -14.51 23.81
C GLY A 90 -15.52 -15.83 24.24
N ALA A 91 -14.96 -16.58 23.29
CA ALA A 91 -14.30 -17.87 23.57
C ALA A 91 -13.08 -17.70 24.46
N GLY A 92 -12.27 -16.66 24.22
CA GLY A 92 -11.09 -16.37 25.03
C GLY A 92 -11.42 -16.03 26.49
N ARG A 93 -12.64 -15.60 26.80
CA ARG A 93 -13.05 -15.31 28.18
C ARG A 93 -13.06 -16.55 29.08
N PHE A 94 -13.28 -17.75 28.52
CA PHE A 94 -13.28 -19.00 29.28
C PHE A 94 -11.91 -19.33 29.91
N LEU A 95 -10.82 -18.71 29.43
CA LEU A 95 -9.47 -18.89 29.98
C LEU A 95 -9.28 -18.21 31.36
N PHE A 96 -10.18 -17.33 31.77
CA PHE A 96 -9.99 -16.44 32.94
C PHE A 96 -10.79 -16.85 34.18
N GLY A 97 -11.32 -18.07 34.22
CA GLY A 97 -12.04 -18.62 35.36
C GLY A 97 -13.42 -17.99 35.59
N ASN A 98 -14.29 -18.75 36.26
CA ASN A 98 -15.74 -18.56 36.36
C ASN A 98 -16.52 -18.90 35.07
N MET A 99 -17.09 -20.11 35.05
CA MET A 99 -17.88 -20.65 33.95
C MET A 99 -19.13 -19.81 33.68
N PHE A 100 -19.87 -19.42 34.73
CA PHE A 100 -21.12 -18.67 34.58
C PHE A 100 -20.88 -17.28 33.99
N ALA A 101 -19.90 -16.54 34.53
CA ALA A 101 -19.54 -15.22 34.02
C ALA A 101 -19.00 -15.27 32.59
N SER A 102 -18.26 -16.33 32.24
CA SER A 102 -17.75 -16.56 30.89
C SER A 102 -18.86 -16.85 29.88
N LEU A 103 -19.85 -17.66 30.28
CA LEU A 103 -21.02 -17.96 29.45
C LEU A 103 -21.85 -16.71 29.16
N VAL A 104 -22.13 -15.89 30.19
CA VAL A 104 -22.82 -14.60 30.02
C VAL A 104 -22.01 -13.70 29.09
N SER A 105 -20.70 -13.57 29.32
CA SER A 105 -19.81 -12.74 28.49
C SER A 105 -19.76 -13.20 27.04
N PHE A 106 -19.86 -14.51 26.76
CA PHE A 106 -19.85 -15.06 25.41
C PHE A 106 -21.07 -14.60 24.60
N PHE A 107 -22.28 -14.76 25.15
CA PHE A 107 -23.51 -14.31 24.49
C PHE A 107 -23.56 -12.79 24.34
N ILE A 108 -23.09 -12.05 25.33
CA ILE A 108 -22.96 -10.60 25.28
C ILE A 108 -21.96 -10.19 24.19
N SER A 109 -20.82 -10.86 24.07
CA SER A 109 -19.83 -10.59 23.02
C SER A 109 -20.41 -10.79 21.62
N LEU A 110 -21.24 -11.81 21.43
CA LEU A 110 -21.94 -12.07 20.17
C LEU A 110 -23.01 -11.01 19.88
N ALA A 111 -23.79 -10.59 20.89
CA ALA A 111 -24.77 -9.53 20.74
C ALA A 111 -24.13 -8.17 20.39
N ILE A 112 -22.97 -7.87 21.00
CA ILE A 112 -22.14 -6.70 20.69
C ILE A 112 -21.63 -6.79 19.24
N ALA A 113 -21.11 -7.94 18.82
CA ALA A 113 -20.63 -8.19 17.45
C ALA A 113 -21.72 -7.94 16.39
N ILE A 114 -22.89 -8.54 16.60
CA ILE A 114 -24.03 -8.41 15.67
C ILE A 114 -24.47 -6.94 15.59
N GLY A 115 -24.68 -6.30 16.74
CA GLY A 115 -25.14 -4.91 16.77
C GLY A 115 -24.12 -3.93 16.17
N CYS A 116 -22.84 -4.06 16.50
CA CYS A 116 -21.79 -3.25 15.88
C CYS A 116 -21.71 -3.51 14.37
N GLY A 117 -21.84 -4.76 13.92
CA GLY A 117 -21.89 -5.10 12.50
C GLY A 117 -23.08 -4.49 11.76
N LEU A 118 -24.26 -4.40 12.40
CA LEU A 118 -25.45 -3.74 11.84
C LEU A 118 -25.32 -2.22 11.83
N ILE A 119 -24.91 -1.61 12.96
CA ILE A 119 -24.68 -0.17 13.07
C ILE A 119 -23.65 0.27 12.03
N SER A 120 -22.57 -0.50 11.83
CA SER A 120 -21.55 -0.16 10.84
C SER A 120 -22.11 -0.17 9.42
N ARG A 121 -23.07 -1.04 9.13
CA ARG A 121 -23.72 -1.13 7.81
C ARG A 121 -24.66 0.05 7.56
N TRP A 122 -25.43 0.44 8.57
CA TRP A 122 -26.49 1.45 8.43
C TRP A 122 -25.95 2.88 8.57
N MET A 123 -25.00 3.11 9.46
CA MET A 123 -24.45 4.43 9.74
C MET A 123 -23.21 4.71 8.89
N LYS A 124 -23.41 5.48 7.80
CA LYS A 124 -22.33 5.92 6.89
C LYS A 124 -21.72 7.28 7.28
N ARG A 125 -21.75 7.65 8.56
CA ARG A 125 -21.18 8.91 9.06
C ARG A 125 -19.67 8.75 9.33
N ASN A 126 -19.02 9.86 9.69
CA ASN A 126 -17.61 9.88 10.12
C ASN A 126 -17.34 8.81 11.20
N ILE A 127 -16.12 8.27 11.22
CA ILE A 127 -15.71 7.18 12.10
C ILE A 127 -16.05 7.47 13.56
N ALA A 128 -15.71 8.66 14.07
CA ALA A 128 -15.95 9.04 15.45
C ALA A 128 -17.43 8.94 15.87
N VAL A 129 -18.34 9.39 15.00
CA VAL A 129 -19.79 9.34 15.28
C VAL A 129 -20.29 7.90 15.26
N THR A 130 -19.85 7.13 14.28
CA THR A 130 -20.29 5.74 14.12
C THR A 130 -19.77 4.87 15.28
N THR A 131 -18.51 5.03 15.67
CA THR A 131 -17.92 4.30 16.80
C THR A 131 -18.47 4.75 18.15
N PHE A 132 -18.90 6.02 18.29
CA PHE A 132 -19.60 6.50 19.48
C PHE A 132 -20.91 5.72 19.70
N TRP A 133 -21.75 5.58 18.68
CA TRP A 133 -23.01 4.83 18.80
C TRP A 133 -22.78 3.34 19.01
N MET A 134 -21.76 2.76 18.38
CA MET A 134 -21.35 1.37 18.66
C MET A 134 -20.89 1.19 20.11
N ASN A 135 -20.15 2.15 20.66
CA ASN A 135 -19.71 2.12 22.05
C ASN A 135 -20.90 2.22 23.01
N ALA A 136 -21.80 3.17 22.79
CA ALA A 136 -23.02 3.32 23.58
C ALA A 136 -23.85 2.02 23.58
N TYR A 137 -24.06 1.42 22.39
CA TYR A 137 -24.74 0.13 22.26
C TYR A 137 -24.01 -0.97 23.05
N SER A 138 -22.69 -1.08 22.89
CA SER A 138 -21.87 -2.08 23.60
C SER A 138 -21.95 -1.91 25.11
N MET A 139 -21.95 -0.67 25.58
CA MET A 139 -21.99 -0.34 27.00
C MET A 139 -23.30 -0.69 27.67
N CYS A 140 -24.44 -0.61 26.96
CA CYS A 140 -25.71 -1.11 27.49
C CYS A 140 -25.62 -2.62 27.78
N PHE A 141 -25.06 -3.41 26.85
CA PHE A 141 -24.89 -4.85 27.03
C PHE A 141 -23.88 -5.21 28.11
N ILE A 142 -22.76 -4.47 28.21
CA ILE A 142 -21.77 -4.68 29.27
C ILE A 142 -22.36 -4.32 30.64
N SER A 143 -23.12 -3.22 30.74
CA SER A 143 -23.79 -2.82 31.98
C SER A 143 -24.80 -3.86 32.45
N PHE A 144 -25.52 -4.49 31.52
CA PHE A 144 -26.41 -5.61 31.80
C PHE A 144 -25.63 -6.87 32.26
N ALA A 145 -24.52 -7.18 31.61
CA ALA A 145 -23.66 -8.31 32.02
C ALA A 145 -23.10 -8.12 33.44
N LEU A 146 -22.64 -6.92 33.78
CA LEU A 146 -22.15 -6.60 35.12
C LEU A 146 -23.26 -6.66 36.17
N PHE A 147 -24.49 -6.26 35.82
CA PHE A 147 -25.63 -6.32 36.74
C PHE A 147 -25.97 -7.74 37.19
N ILE A 148 -25.85 -8.71 36.27
CA ILE A 148 -26.08 -10.14 36.53
C ILE A 148 -24.96 -10.74 37.38
N ASN A 149 -23.71 -10.36 37.13
CA ASN A 149 -22.54 -11.03 37.69
C ASN A 149 -22.01 -10.41 38.98
N ILE A 150 -22.36 -9.15 39.29
CA ILE A 150 -21.93 -8.45 40.50
C ILE A 150 -23.12 -8.35 41.46
N PRO A 151 -23.13 -9.12 42.57
CA PRO A 151 -24.19 -9.05 43.58
C PRO A 151 -24.17 -7.71 44.34
N ASP A 152 -22.97 -7.20 44.63
CA ASP A 152 -22.78 -5.94 45.35
C ASP A 152 -23.16 -4.74 44.48
N ARG A 153 -24.25 -4.06 44.85
CA ARG A 153 -24.77 -2.91 44.10
C ARG A 153 -23.89 -1.68 44.23
N TYR A 154 -23.14 -1.53 45.31
CA TYR A 154 -22.17 -0.44 45.46
C TYR A 154 -21.04 -0.61 44.44
N ILE A 155 -20.39 -1.77 44.40
CA ILE A 155 -19.30 -2.07 43.45
C ILE A 155 -19.80 -1.95 41.99
N TYR A 156 -21.01 -2.42 41.71
CA TYR A 156 -21.63 -2.29 40.40
C TYR A 156 -21.77 -0.82 39.96
N THR A 157 -22.36 0.03 40.81
CA THR A 157 -22.57 1.44 40.47
C THR A 157 -21.27 2.21 40.34
N GLU A 158 -20.31 2.00 41.25
CA GLU A 158 -18.97 2.61 41.19
C GLU A 158 -18.26 2.24 39.88
N THR A 159 -18.32 0.95 39.50
CA THR A 159 -17.72 0.47 38.26
C THR A 159 -18.34 1.16 37.05
N LEU A 160 -19.67 1.29 36.97
CA LEU A 160 -20.33 1.91 35.81
C LEU A 160 -20.01 3.40 35.67
N VAL A 161 -20.02 4.15 36.77
CA VAL A 161 -19.71 5.59 36.77
C VAL A 161 -18.31 5.85 36.24
N ILE A 162 -17.35 4.97 36.54
CA ILE A 162 -15.97 5.07 36.07
C ILE A 162 -15.84 4.54 34.63
N PHE A 163 -16.50 3.44 34.29
CA PHE A 163 -16.25 2.71 33.06
C PHE A 163 -16.85 3.36 31.81
N TRP A 164 -18.03 3.97 31.92
CA TRP A 164 -18.68 4.67 30.80
C TRP A 164 -17.83 5.82 30.25
N PRO A 165 -17.39 6.81 31.06
CA PRO A 165 -16.56 7.91 30.56
C PRO A 165 -15.22 7.43 29.99
N ILE A 166 -14.54 6.50 30.67
CA ILE A 166 -13.26 5.96 30.21
C ILE A 166 -13.41 5.29 28.86
N SER A 167 -14.47 4.52 28.65
CA SER A 167 -14.64 3.84 27.36
C SER A 167 -15.02 4.76 26.22
N ILE A 168 -15.78 5.82 26.49
CA ILE A 168 -16.07 6.86 25.49
C ILE A 168 -14.76 7.51 25.05
N ILE A 169 -13.93 7.94 26.01
CA ILE A 169 -12.61 8.56 25.75
C ILE A 169 -11.70 7.58 25.01
N ALA A 170 -11.57 6.35 25.49
CA ALA A 170 -10.71 5.33 24.89
C ALA A 170 -11.17 4.97 23.46
N THR A 171 -12.48 4.90 23.21
CA THR A 171 -13.01 4.61 21.87
C THR A 171 -12.75 5.77 20.92
N TYR A 172 -12.93 7.01 21.38
CA TYR A 172 -12.63 8.20 20.59
C TYR A 172 -11.14 8.26 20.20
N ILE A 173 -10.24 8.03 21.17
CA ILE A 173 -8.79 7.99 20.93
C ILE A 173 -8.44 6.86 19.96
N ALA A 174 -8.93 5.64 20.20
CA ALA A 174 -8.67 4.48 19.35
C ALA A 174 -9.15 4.71 17.90
N ALA A 175 -10.36 5.26 17.73
CA ALA A 175 -10.92 5.55 16.41
C ALA A 175 -10.07 6.55 15.63
N ASN A 176 -9.61 7.63 16.26
CA ASN A 176 -8.75 8.63 15.61
C ASN A 176 -7.37 8.08 15.31
N ILE A 177 -6.72 7.37 16.24
CA ILE A 177 -5.42 6.73 15.99
C ILE A 177 -5.50 5.76 14.80
N CYS A 178 -6.53 4.93 14.74
CA CYS A 178 -6.69 4.02 13.60
C CYS A 178 -6.91 4.77 12.28
N LYS A 179 -7.63 5.89 12.30
CA LYS A 179 -7.79 6.77 11.14
C LYS A 179 -6.45 7.35 10.69
N ASP A 180 -5.67 7.88 11.63
CA ASP A 180 -4.38 8.53 11.35
C ASP A 180 -3.34 7.54 10.82
N ILE A 181 -3.25 6.33 11.42
CA ILE A 181 -2.35 5.27 10.93
C ILE A 181 -2.70 4.91 9.48
N ARG A 182 -3.99 4.86 9.14
CA ARG A 182 -4.44 4.54 7.79
C ARG A 182 -4.09 5.65 6.79
N GLN A 183 -4.40 6.90 7.13
CA GLN A 183 -4.05 8.05 6.30
C GLN A 183 -2.54 8.16 6.08
N SER A 184 -1.73 7.94 7.13
CA SER A 184 -0.27 7.94 7.04
C SER A 184 0.25 6.87 6.06
N LYS A 185 -0.35 5.67 6.07
CA LYS A 185 0.03 4.60 5.14
C LYS A 185 -0.34 4.90 3.69
N ASP A 186 -1.55 5.43 3.47
CA ASP A 186 -1.98 5.82 2.12
C ASP A 186 -1.08 6.92 1.56
N LEU A 187 -0.77 7.94 2.37
CA LEU A 187 0.19 8.98 2.01
C LEU A 187 1.57 8.41 1.70
N LEU A 188 2.08 7.48 2.52
CA LEU A 188 3.37 6.83 2.27
C LEU A 188 3.37 6.06 0.95
N GLN A 189 2.26 5.40 0.60
CA GLN A 189 2.12 4.70 -0.68
C GLN A 189 2.13 5.68 -1.86
N HIS A 190 1.42 6.80 -1.76
CA HIS A 190 1.46 7.86 -2.77
C HIS A 190 2.86 8.47 -2.90
N TYR A 191 3.54 8.76 -1.79
CA TYR A 191 4.92 9.25 -1.81
C TYR A 191 5.86 8.26 -2.49
N LYS A 192 5.71 6.95 -2.26
CA LYS A 192 6.49 5.93 -2.97
C LYS A 192 6.19 5.92 -4.47
N ALA A 193 4.93 6.02 -4.87
CA ALA A 193 4.58 6.11 -6.29
C ALA A 193 5.22 7.33 -6.95
N TRP A 194 5.06 8.53 -6.37
CA TRP A 194 5.67 9.76 -6.87
C TRP A 194 7.20 9.73 -6.85
N ALA A 195 7.80 9.02 -5.90
CA ALA A 195 9.24 8.86 -5.85
C ALA A 195 9.80 7.92 -6.93
N THR A 196 8.97 7.09 -7.56
CA THR A 196 9.42 6.05 -8.52
C THR A 196 9.01 6.31 -9.97
N THR A 197 7.98 7.14 -10.21
CA THR A 197 7.51 7.49 -11.56
C THR A 197 7.86 8.92 -11.95
N ASP A 198 8.08 9.17 -13.23
CA ASP A 198 8.15 10.50 -13.82
C ASP A 198 6.74 11.08 -13.97
N PHE A 199 6.53 12.30 -13.47
CA PHE A 199 5.19 12.90 -13.39
C PHE A 199 4.60 13.27 -14.76
N LEU A 200 5.45 13.54 -15.75
CA LEU A 200 5.02 14.00 -17.08
C LEU A 200 4.64 12.84 -17.99
N THR A 201 5.44 11.78 -17.98
CA THR A 201 5.32 10.64 -18.92
C THR A 201 4.64 9.42 -18.31
N GLY A 202 4.60 9.33 -16.97
CA GLY A 202 4.08 8.15 -16.26
C GLY A 202 4.97 6.90 -16.37
N LEU A 203 6.15 7.02 -16.99
CA LEU A 203 7.20 6.00 -16.94
C LEU A 203 7.89 5.98 -15.58
N TYR A 204 8.76 5.00 -15.33
CA TYR A 204 9.64 5.06 -14.17
C TYR A 204 10.65 6.21 -14.31
N ASN A 205 11.08 6.78 -13.19
CA ASN A 205 12.08 7.86 -13.21
C ASN A 205 13.51 7.32 -13.08
N VAL A 206 14.50 8.21 -13.23
CA VAL A 206 15.93 7.88 -13.13
C VAL A 206 16.34 7.25 -11.79
N ARG A 207 15.67 7.58 -10.67
CA ARG A 207 15.97 6.95 -9.37
C ARG A 207 15.57 5.48 -9.36
N GLN A 208 14.40 5.19 -9.95
CA GLN A 208 13.92 3.83 -10.08
C GLN A 208 14.75 3.03 -11.08
N PHE A 209 15.29 3.66 -12.13
CA PHE A 209 16.21 3.03 -13.08
C PHE A 209 17.40 2.37 -12.37
N HIS A 210 18.15 3.12 -11.57
CA HIS A 210 19.34 2.60 -10.86
C HIS A 210 19.00 1.47 -9.89
N THR A 211 17.84 1.57 -9.22
CA THR A 211 17.39 0.54 -8.27
C THR A 211 17.07 -0.76 -9.02
N VAL A 212 16.28 -0.67 -10.09
CA VAL A 212 15.86 -1.83 -10.88
C VAL A 212 17.00 -2.44 -11.67
N LEU A 213 17.92 -1.63 -12.21
CA LEU A 213 19.04 -2.13 -12.99
C LEU A 213 19.89 -3.11 -12.17
N ASN A 214 20.23 -2.73 -10.93
CA ASN A 214 21.00 -3.58 -10.03
C ASN A 214 20.27 -4.91 -9.71
N GLU A 215 18.96 -4.84 -9.43
CA GLU A 215 18.13 -6.02 -9.21
C GLU A 215 18.12 -6.94 -10.44
N LYS A 216 17.99 -6.38 -11.64
CA LYS A 216 17.92 -7.12 -12.90
C LYS A 216 19.25 -7.75 -13.28
N MET A 217 20.36 -7.04 -13.10
CA MET A 217 21.70 -7.59 -13.32
C MET A 217 21.97 -8.79 -12.40
N ALA A 218 21.59 -8.71 -11.13
CA ALA A 218 21.70 -9.83 -10.20
C ALA A 218 20.81 -11.01 -10.63
N GLN A 219 19.56 -10.73 -11.05
CA GLN A 219 18.62 -11.73 -11.52
C GLN A 219 19.15 -12.50 -12.75
N VAL A 220 19.58 -11.80 -13.80
CA VAL A 220 20.01 -12.45 -15.05
C VAL A 220 21.31 -13.23 -14.87
N LYS A 221 22.20 -12.78 -13.97
CA LYS A 221 23.42 -13.52 -13.59
C LYS A 221 23.10 -14.85 -12.92
N GLN A 222 22.07 -14.92 -12.07
CA GLN A 222 21.63 -16.16 -11.45
C GLN A 222 20.94 -17.11 -12.44
N GLN A 223 20.25 -16.55 -13.44
CA GLN A 223 19.44 -17.30 -14.40
C GLN A 223 20.18 -17.63 -15.71
N ASN A 224 21.48 -17.31 -15.82
CA ASN A 224 22.27 -17.40 -17.05
C ASN A 224 21.55 -16.76 -18.26
N ASN A 225 20.98 -15.58 -18.04
CA ASN A 225 20.24 -14.83 -19.05
C ASN A 225 20.98 -13.52 -19.42
N CYS A 226 20.49 -12.82 -20.43
CA CYS A 226 20.97 -11.52 -20.86
C CYS A 226 20.06 -10.38 -20.37
N LEU A 227 20.64 -9.21 -20.21
CA LEU A 227 19.94 -7.95 -19.98
C LEU A 227 20.42 -6.93 -21.02
N ALA A 228 19.50 -6.37 -21.80
CA ALA A 228 19.76 -5.27 -22.70
C ALA A 228 19.38 -3.94 -22.04
N LEU A 229 20.30 -2.98 -22.10
CA LEU A 229 20.02 -1.57 -21.86
C LEU A 229 19.88 -0.87 -23.21
N ILE A 230 18.69 -0.32 -23.45
CA ILE A 230 18.36 0.42 -24.66
C ILE A 230 18.19 1.89 -24.25
N LEU A 231 19.14 2.74 -24.58
CA LEU A 231 19.07 4.19 -24.37
C LEU A 231 18.60 4.86 -25.65
N PHE A 232 17.69 5.82 -25.55
CA PHE A 232 17.29 6.60 -26.70
C PHE A 232 16.87 8.02 -26.36
N ASP A 233 17.04 8.89 -27.34
CA ASP A 233 16.91 10.33 -27.23
C ASP A 233 16.16 10.88 -28.45
N ILE A 234 15.27 11.84 -28.22
CA ILE A 234 14.44 12.44 -29.28
C ILE A 234 15.30 13.34 -30.16
N ASP A 235 15.37 13.01 -31.45
CA ASP A 235 16.16 13.76 -32.40
C ASP A 235 15.61 15.20 -32.55
N ARG A 236 16.50 16.17 -32.32
CA ARG A 236 16.21 17.61 -32.51
C ARG A 236 15.02 18.09 -31.67
N PHE A 237 14.83 17.56 -30.45
CA PHE A 237 13.73 17.98 -29.58
C PHE A 237 13.75 19.47 -29.23
N LYS A 238 14.93 20.08 -29.15
CA LYS A 238 15.05 21.54 -29.02
C LYS A 238 14.28 22.29 -30.13
N SER A 239 14.34 21.82 -31.38
CA SER A 239 13.58 22.42 -32.48
C SER A 239 12.07 22.29 -32.30
N VAL A 240 11.59 21.21 -31.67
CA VAL A 240 10.17 21.07 -31.30
C VAL A 240 9.80 22.13 -30.26
N ASN A 241 10.61 22.31 -29.22
CA ASN A 241 10.39 23.34 -28.20
C ASN A 241 10.44 24.75 -28.78
N ASP A 242 11.38 25.02 -29.69
CA ASP A 242 11.52 26.33 -30.33
C ASP A 242 10.30 26.68 -31.20
N VAL A 243 9.65 25.68 -31.81
CA VAL A 243 8.48 25.87 -32.69
C VAL A 243 7.15 25.87 -31.93
N TYR A 244 6.96 24.96 -30.97
CA TYR A 244 5.68 24.72 -30.30
C TYR A 244 5.66 25.17 -28.82
N GLY A 245 6.76 25.73 -28.33
CA GLY A 245 6.96 26.04 -26.93
C GLY A 245 7.21 24.81 -26.06
N HIS A 246 7.60 25.05 -24.81
CA HIS A 246 7.81 23.97 -23.83
C HIS A 246 6.55 23.15 -23.57
N ASP A 247 5.36 23.77 -23.56
CA ASP A 247 4.09 23.05 -23.44
C ASP A 247 3.88 22.06 -24.58
N GLY A 248 4.31 22.42 -25.80
CA GLY A 248 4.27 21.53 -26.96
C GLY A 248 5.23 20.35 -26.83
N GLY A 249 6.45 20.60 -26.36
CA GLY A 249 7.41 19.55 -26.02
C GLY A 249 6.88 18.60 -24.94
N ASP A 250 6.24 19.13 -23.91
CA ASP A 250 5.65 18.34 -22.83
C ASP A 250 4.52 17.42 -23.33
N VAL A 251 3.74 17.87 -24.32
CA VAL A 251 2.74 17.02 -24.99
C VAL A 251 3.41 15.87 -25.75
N ILE A 252 4.50 16.14 -26.48
CA ILE A 252 5.27 15.10 -27.16
C ILE A 252 5.80 14.07 -26.16
N LEU A 253 6.43 14.51 -25.07
CA LEU A 253 6.99 13.63 -24.05
C LEU A 253 5.92 12.74 -23.41
N ARG A 254 4.74 13.30 -23.11
CA ARG A 254 3.62 12.55 -22.55
C ARG A 254 3.14 11.45 -23.48
N HIS A 255 2.86 11.79 -24.74
CA HIS A 255 2.43 10.82 -25.75
C HIS A 255 3.52 9.76 -26.01
N LEU A 256 4.80 10.16 -26.01
CA LEU A 256 5.91 9.23 -26.18
C LEU A 256 6.00 8.24 -25.00
N GLY A 257 5.83 8.72 -23.77
CA GLY A 257 5.76 7.85 -22.59
C GLY A 257 4.62 6.84 -22.67
N GLU A 258 3.43 7.28 -23.09
CA GLU A 258 2.29 6.40 -23.34
C GLU A 258 2.57 5.34 -24.41
N LEU A 259 3.16 5.76 -25.53
CA LEU A 259 3.52 4.90 -26.64
C LEU A 259 4.55 3.84 -26.20
N ILE A 260 5.66 4.24 -25.59
CA ILE A 260 6.70 3.33 -25.09
C ILE A 260 6.11 2.31 -24.13
N ARG A 261 5.30 2.76 -23.17
CA ARG A 261 4.63 1.88 -22.19
C ARG A 261 3.73 0.84 -22.85
N SER A 262 3.08 1.18 -23.96
CA SER A 262 2.25 0.23 -24.72
C SER A 262 3.06 -0.80 -25.52
N LEU A 263 4.29 -0.45 -25.91
CA LEU A 263 5.18 -1.31 -26.70
C LEU A 263 6.00 -2.26 -25.82
N VAL A 264 6.37 -1.83 -24.61
CA VAL A 264 7.27 -2.61 -23.75
C VAL A 264 6.61 -3.91 -23.29
N PRO A 265 7.26 -5.08 -23.51
CA PRO A 265 6.74 -6.37 -23.11
C PRO A 265 6.84 -6.60 -21.60
N LYS A 266 6.20 -7.67 -21.09
CA LYS A 266 6.17 -8.00 -19.64
C LYS A 266 7.55 -8.22 -19.01
N ASN A 267 8.55 -8.60 -19.79
CA ASN A 267 9.94 -8.78 -19.36
C ASN A 267 10.80 -7.50 -19.52
N GLY A 268 10.18 -6.38 -19.87
CA GLY A 268 10.84 -5.09 -20.01
C GLY A 268 10.27 -4.03 -19.07
N LEU A 269 11.06 -2.99 -18.81
CA LEU A 269 10.68 -1.82 -18.02
C LEU A 269 11.22 -0.55 -18.71
N ALA A 270 10.38 0.49 -18.79
CA ALA A 270 10.73 1.78 -19.40
C ALA A 270 10.89 2.89 -18.38
N PHE A 271 11.84 3.78 -18.64
CA PHE A 271 12.21 4.89 -17.78
C PHE A 271 12.39 6.16 -18.58
N ARG A 272 12.16 7.31 -17.93
CA ARG A 272 12.64 8.61 -18.38
C ARG A 272 13.83 9.02 -17.52
N ASN A 273 14.98 9.22 -18.15
CA ASN A 273 16.23 9.57 -17.47
C ASN A 273 16.27 11.06 -17.12
N GLY A 274 15.69 11.90 -17.99
CA GLY A 274 15.59 13.35 -17.83
C GLY A 274 15.47 14.03 -19.19
N GLY A 275 14.92 15.25 -19.24
CA GLY A 275 14.79 15.99 -20.51
C GLY A 275 14.05 15.18 -21.59
N GLU A 276 14.76 14.91 -22.69
CA GLU A 276 14.33 14.12 -23.86
C GLU A 276 14.90 12.69 -23.92
N GLU A 277 15.53 12.23 -22.83
CA GLU A 277 16.21 10.94 -22.74
C GLU A 277 15.36 9.88 -22.03
N PHE A 278 15.31 8.70 -22.66
CA PHE A 278 14.56 7.54 -22.23
C PHE A 278 15.45 6.30 -22.19
N SER A 279 15.06 5.33 -21.39
CA SER A 279 15.73 4.03 -21.35
C SER A 279 14.74 2.89 -21.21
N ILE A 280 15.11 1.73 -21.73
CA ILE A 280 14.40 0.46 -21.54
C ILE A 280 15.40 -0.58 -21.06
N LEU A 281 15.04 -1.28 -19.98
CA LEU A 281 15.69 -2.50 -19.54
C LEU A 281 14.87 -3.68 -20.05
N LEU A 282 15.48 -4.56 -20.85
CA LEU A 282 14.82 -5.72 -21.43
C LEU A 282 15.61 -6.98 -21.12
N ILE A 283 14.97 -7.97 -20.47
CA ILE A 283 15.59 -9.29 -20.26
C ILE A 283 15.53 -10.05 -21.59
N SER A 284 16.57 -9.86 -22.40
CA SER A 284 16.73 -10.40 -23.75
C SER A 284 18.19 -10.34 -24.19
N CYS A 285 18.61 -11.23 -25.09
CA CYS A 285 19.93 -11.17 -25.73
C CYS A 285 19.91 -10.27 -26.99
N GLU A 286 21.06 -10.09 -27.62
CA GLU A 286 21.30 -9.07 -28.66
C GLU A 286 20.23 -9.02 -29.76
N HIS A 287 19.97 -10.16 -30.42
CA HIS A 287 19.06 -10.20 -31.57
C HIS A 287 17.64 -9.71 -31.23
N GLU A 288 17.10 -10.16 -30.09
CA GLU A 288 15.78 -9.75 -29.61
C GLU A 288 15.75 -8.28 -29.20
N ALA A 289 16.80 -7.82 -28.52
CA ALA A 289 16.93 -6.43 -28.10
C ALA A 289 16.97 -5.47 -29.30
N VAL A 290 17.74 -5.80 -30.33
CA VAL A 290 17.84 -5.03 -31.58
C VAL A 290 16.50 -5.03 -32.32
N THR A 291 15.87 -6.19 -32.43
CA THR A 291 14.55 -6.31 -33.09
C THR A 291 13.51 -5.45 -32.40
N PHE A 292 13.48 -5.48 -31.06
CA PHE A 292 12.58 -4.66 -30.26
C PHE A 292 12.90 -3.17 -30.39
N ALA A 293 14.17 -2.78 -30.32
CA ALA A 293 14.59 -1.39 -30.47
C ALA A 293 14.22 -0.80 -31.84
N GLU A 294 14.43 -1.54 -32.93
CA GLU A 294 14.01 -1.12 -34.27
C GLU A 294 12.49 -1.04 -34.40
N HIS A 295 11.76 -1.93 -33.75
CA HIS A 295 10.29 -1.83 -33.70
C HIS A 295 9.85 -0.55 -32.97
N VAL A 296 10.46 -0.22 -31.84
CA VAL A 296 10.20 1.03 -31.11
C VAL A 296 10.53 2.24 -31.99
N ARG A 297 11.72 2.28 -32.61
CA ARG A 297 12.17 3.37 -33.48
C ARG A 297 11.21 3.64 -34.63
N THR A 298 10.89 2.59 -35.40
CA THR A 298 10.00 2.68 -36.56
C THR A 298 8.56 3.04 -36.17
N THR A 299 8.12 2.61 -34.99
CA THR A 299 6.79 2.97 -34.47
C THR A 299 6.74 4.45 -34.11
N ILE A 300 7.77 4.98 -33.42
CA ILE A 300 7.86 6.40 -33.05
C ILE A 300 7.92 7.27 -34.32
N GLU A 301 8.76 6.91 -35.28
CA GLU A 301 8.90 7.61 -36.56
C GLU A 301 7.55 7.78 -37.30
N ARG A 302 6.71 6.74 -37.25
CA ARG A 302 5.39 6.72 -37.92
C ARG A 302 4.27 7.31 -37.07
N TYR A 303 4.49 7.52 -35.76
CA TYR A 303 3.43 7.94 -34.86
C TYR A 303 3.05 9.41 -35.10
N PRO A 304 1.76 9.73 -35.32
CA PRO A 304 1.32 11.10 -35.57
C PRO A 304 1.11 11.83 -34.24
N PHE A 305 2.17 12.46 -33.70
CA PHE A 305 2.03 13.22 -32.46
C PHE A 305 1.20 14.49 -32.70
N VAL A 306 0.10 14.65 -31.97
CA VAL A 306 -0.76 15.83 -32.12
C VAL A 306 -0.41 16.88 -31.07
N VAL A 307 0.07 18.05 -31.52
CA VAL A 307 0.37 19.23 -30.69
C VAL A 307 -0.40 20.41 -31.25
N GLN A 308 -1.21 21.10 -30.43
CA GLN A 308 -2.01 22.26 -30.85
C GLN A 308 -2.83 22.03 -32.14
N LYS A 309 -3.39 20.82 -32.31
CA LYS A 309 -4.13 20.35 -33.50
C LYS A 309 -3.30 20.18 -34.78
N GLN A 310 -1.97 20.23 -34.70
CA GLN A 310 -1.05 19.93 -35.79
C GLN A 310 -0.37 18.59 -35.56
N THR A 311 -0.13 17.84 -36.64
CA THR A 311 0.63 16.59 -36.60
C THR A 311 2.12 16.90 -36.68
N VAL A 312 2.88 16.42 -35.69
CA VAL A 312 4.32 16.53 -35.57
C VAL A 312 4.91 15.12 -35.68
N HIS A 313 5.90 14.96 -36.55
CA HIS A 313 6.69 13.74 -36.64
C HIS A 313 8.03 13.95 -35.95
N ILE A 314 8.40 13.04 -35.07
CA ILE A 314 9.70 13.00 -34.41
C ILE A 314 10.38 11.68 -34.72
N THR A 315 11.71 11.67 -34.65
CA THR A 315 12.51 10.45 -34.72
C THR A 315 13.34 10.31 -33.44
N VAL A 316 13.87 9.11 -33.22
CA VAL A 316 14.76 8.84 -32.08
C VAL A 316 16.04 8.19 -32.57
N SER A 317 17.14 8.54 -31.92
CA SER A 317 18.39 7.78 -32.01
C SER A 317 18.46 6.79 -30.84
N ILE A 318 18.93 5.57 -31.09
CA ILE A 318 18.95 4.48 -30.10
C ILE A 318 20.36 3.88 -29.97
N GLY A 319 20.84 3.73 -28.75
CA GLY A 319 22.05 3.00 -28.38
C GLY A 319 21.73 1.78 -27.53
N ILE A 320 22.37 0.65 -27.81
CA ILE A 320 22.17 -0.61 -27.08
C ILE A 320 23.48 -1.10 -26.47
N SER A 321 23.45 -1.52 -25.21
CA SER A 321 24.48 -2.36 -24.60
C SER A 321 23.88 -3.57 -23.88
N LEU A 322 24.70 -4.60 -23.65
CA LEU A 322 24.28 -5.91 -23.18
C LEU A 322 25.11 -6.35 -21.97
N PHE A 323 24.41 -6.85 -20.96
CA PHE A 323 25.00 -7.52 -19.80
C PHE A 323 24.59 -9.00 -19.80
N PRO A 324 25.50 -9.94 -19.48
CA PRO A 324 26.91 -9.76 -19.14
C PRO A 324 27.86 -9.82 -20.36
N THR A 325 27.36 -9.83 -21.60
CA THR A 325 28.16 -10.12 -22.80
C THR A 325 29.10 -9.00 -23.21
N LEU A 326 28.69 -7.73 -23.09
CA LEU A 326 29.50 -6.56 -23.45
C LEU A 326 29.95 -5.77 -22.21
N ALA A 327 29.10 -5.71 -21.19
CA ALA A 327 29.38 -5.01 -19.94
C ALA A 327 29.48 -5.97 -18.75
N THR A 328 30.34 -5.64 -17.79
CA THR A 328 30.55 -6.41 -16.56
C THR A 328 29.88 -5.79 -15.34
N ASN A 329 29.51 -4.50 -15.41
CA ASN A 329 28.91 -3.73 -14.31
C ASN A 329 27.96 -2.64 -14.83
N GLU A 330 27.20 -2.02 -13.92
CA GLU A 330 26.21 -0.97 -14.23
C GLU A 330 26.82 0.22 -14.97
N THR A 331 27.95 0.75 -14.47
CA THR A 331 28.61 1.92 -15.04
C THR A 331 29.05 1.67 -16.48
N GLU A 332 29.62 0.49 -16.73
CA GLU A 332 30.04 0.07 -18.07
C GLU A 332 28.85 -0.10 -19.00
N LEU A 333 27.78 -0.77 -18.56
CA LEU A 333 26.57 -0.99 -19.34
C LEU A 333 25.96 0.34 -19.81
N PHE A 334 25.83 1.30 -18.90
CA PHE A 334 25.29 2.62 -19.22
C PHE A 334 26.21 3.39 -20.17
N LYS A 335 27.50 3.44 -19.87
CA LYS A 335 28.49 4.15 -20.70
C LYS A 335 28.55 3.59 -22.12
N GLN A 336 28.51 2.28 -22.28
CA GLN A 336 28.53 1.63 -23.60
C GLN A 336 27.26 1.95 -24.41
N ALA A 337 26.08 1.93 -23.77
CA ALA A 337 24.83 2.32 -24.42
C ALA A 337 24.83 3.81 -24.83
N ASP A 338 25.43 4.68 -24.01
CA ASP A 338 25.58 6.11 -24.32
C ASP A 338 26.51 6.35 -25.51
N ILE A 339 27.65 5.64 -25.58
CA ILE A 339 28.56 5.68 -26.74
C ILE A 339 27.83 5.26 -28.01
N ALA A 340 27.06 4.17 -27.96
CA ALA A 340 26.27 3.70 -29.11
C ALA A 340 25.18 4.71 -29.51
N LEU A 341 24.53 5.35 -28.54
CA LEU A 341 23.54 6.40 -28.80
C LEU A 341 24.19 7.63 -29.47
N TYR A 342 25.38 8.03 -29.00
CA TYR A 342 26.14 9.10 -29.62
C TYR A 342 26.55 8.76 -31.06
N GLU A 343 26.99 7.53 -31.32
CA GLU A 343 27.27 7.03 -32.67
C GLU A 343 26.03 7.08 -33.56
N ALA A 344 24.86 6.67 -33.05
CA ALA A 344 23.59 6.77 -33.77
C ALA A 344 23.28 8.22 -34.19
N LYS A 345 23.52 9.19 -33.30
CA LYS A 345 23.35 10.62 -33.60
C LYS A 345 24.33 11.13 -34.66
N GLN A 346 25.59 10.68 -34.61
CA GLN A 346 26.64 11.09 -35.55
C GLN A 346 26.45 10.53 -36.95
N GLN A 347 25.95 9.31 -37.07
CA GLN A 347 25.77 8.68 -38.38
C GLN A 347 24.50 9.13 -39.12
N GLY A 348 23.78 10.13 -38.60
CA GLY A 348 22.62 10.72 -39.28
C GLY A 348 21.29 10.56 -38.56
N ARG A 349 21.31 10.12 -37.28
CA ARG A 349 20.12 9.97 -36.42
C ARG A 349 19.12 8.94 -36.96
N ASN A 350 17.95 8.84 -36.31
CA ASN A 350 16.86 7.93 -36.67
C ASN A 350 17.34 6.50 -36.95
N ARG A 351 18.14 5.95 -36.02
CA ARG A 351 18.73 4.61 -36.16
C ARG A 351 19.04 3.99 -34.81
N THR A 352 19.19 2.66 -34.82
CA THR A 352 19.70 1.89 -33.69
C THR A 352 21.15 1.50 -33.94
N VAL A 353 21.99 1.68 -32.92
CA VAL A 353 23.37 1.20 -32.90
C VAL A 353 23.55 0.31 -31.67
N VAL A 354 24.14 -0.87 -31.87
CA VAL A 354 24.62 -1.72 -30.77
C VAL A 354 26.06 -1.35 -30.51
N TYR A 355 26.42 -1.17 -29.25
CA TYR A 355 27.81 -0.98 -28.87
C TYR A 355 28.66 -2.16 -29.36
N LYS A 356 29.61 -1.87 -30.23
CA LYS A 356 30.65 -2.81 -30.63
C LYS A 356 31.89 -2.36 -29.87
N GLY A 357 32.43 -3.24 -29.02
CA GLY A 357 33.61 -2.94 -28.22
C GLY A 357 34.67 -2.20 -29.04
N THR A 358 35.34 -1.22 -28.44
CA THR A 358 36.41 -0.47 -29.10
C THR A 358 37.37 -1.45 -29.76
N LEU A 359 37.46 -1.42 -31.10
CA LEU A 359 38.61 -2.01 -31.79
C LEU A 359 39.82 -1.25 -31.26
N ALA A 360 40.56 -1.90 -30.35
CA ALA A 360 41.84 -1.43 -29.87
C ALA A 360 42.86 -1.41 -31.02
#